data_AF-A0A2U1KUV1-F1
#
_entry.id   AF-A0A2U1KUV1-F1
#
_cell.length_a   1.000
_cell.length_b   1.000
_cell.length_c   1.000
_cell.angle_alpha   90.00
_cell.angle_beta   90.00
_cell.angle_gamma   90.00
#
_symmetry.space_group_name_H-M   'P 1'
#
loop_
_entity.id
_entity.type
_entity.pdbx_description
1 polymer ?
#
loop_
_entity_poly.entity_id
_entity_poly.type
_entity_poly.pdbx_seq_one_letter_code
_entity_poly.pdbx_strand_id
1 'polypeptide(L)'
;MIMYSARTVCDQFEQLLNSIHYNRSSHFSNPSYDSDVFTIEYYCKRAEKVLELDDKYVQPMVWIGVYIAVASIVCILAMAADLFHGFRNKKFWFPSKYFSLNAASITVIAVTMKLPVDLSSDMPSSEDQTAKLGSLAFMCTMMVNFMPSLASMDNMTLLANVIVYCWKSLKAMLLPSSLTASATDDIDEDLGNYVLQIQDEMELAEKTLKSIKKSMNSFISKAEKDQSDNLQKLLEKSTGFEGVELFDTNDVKCLLPVELVNSWSLPVVTLTCIAVAIPDIHKYAVESLLRSVSEGLSYTHLVEESLNSASEYVDIRKATKSLWHEVEYNCRWLNTTLLKSAFEGKTTIEILNWFSDKGEEIVIEIHKSSNGKMVENSSSKELIAANSMYRIAQTIILRDQSNAEPLSKKQLFALLNGMIADILSACFTNLPRVITMKCHESVIEKREASVKGAARLLGKTTKIIERLEKRELPSMDFDKMAYIDEWRLYLKQSIP
;
A
#
# COMPACT_ATOMS: atom_id res chain seq x y z
N MET A 1 10.82 -18.93 7.69
CA MET A 1 9.71 -18.93 8.67
C MET A 1 8.83 -17.67 8.61
N ILE A 2 9.40 -16.46 8.49
CA ILE A 2 8.64 -15.18 8.43
C ILE A 2 7.91 -14.97 7.09
N MET A 3 8.43 -15.50 5.97
CA MET A 3 7.80 -15.37 4.65
C MET A 3 6.54 -16.23 4.44
N TYR A 4 6.48 -17.43 5.04
CA TYR A 4 5.29 -18.30 4.99
C TYR A 4 4.11 -17.67 5.74
N SER A 5 4.38 -16.93 6.81
CA SER A 5 3.38 -16.19 7.59
C SER A 5 2.67 -15.10 6.77
N ALA A 6 3.37 -14.39 5.88
CA ALA A 6 2.81 -13.25 5.14
C ALA A 6 1.91 -13.64 3.97
N ARG A 7 2.29 -14.69 3.22
CA ARG A 7 1.51 -15.24 2.10
C ARG A 7 0.16 -15.76 2.60
N THR A 8 0.21 -16.55 3.67
CA THR A 8 -0.99 -17.12 4.28
C THR A 8 -1.90 -16.07 4.93
N VAL A 9 -1.39 -14.88 5.30
CA VAL A 9 -2.21 -13.76 5.81
C VAL A 9 -2.89 -12.99 4.68
N CYS A 10 -2.25 -12.84 3.51
CA CYS A 10 -2.86 -12.22 2.33
C CYS A 10 -3.93 -13.14 1.74
N ASP A 11 -3.62 -14.43 1.54
CA ASP A 11 -4.57 -15.46 1.08
C ASP A 11 -5.76 -15.56 2.06
N GLN A 12 -5.54 -15.31 3.35
CA GLN A 12 -6.61 -15.27 4.36
C GLN A 12 -7.39 -13.97 4.42
N PHE A 13 -6.80 -12.83 4.06
CA PHE A 13 -7.53 -11.56 3.90
C PHE A 13 -8.47 -11.66 2.71
N GLU A 14 -8.01 -12.28 1.63
CA GLU A 14 -8.78 -12.59 0.43
C GLU A 14 -9.87 -13.63 0.73
N GLN A 15 -9.57 -14.71 1.49
CA GLN A 15 -10.59 -15.63 1.99
C GLN A 15 -11.56 -14.99 3.01
N LEU A 16 -11.15 -13.99 3.80
CA LEU A 16 -12.02 -13.28 4.74
C LEU A 16 -13.00 -12.37 3.99
N LEU A 17 -12.50 -11.61 3.01
CA LEU A 17 -13.32 -10.82 2.07
C LEU A 17 -14.32 -11.73 1.34
N ASN A 18 -13.87 -12.88 0.83
CA ASN A 18 -14.72 -13.88 0.19
C ASN A 18 -15.72 -14.54 1.17
N SER A 19 -15.36 -14.76 2.44
CA SER A 19 -16.24 -15.34 3.46
C SER A 19 -17.31 -14.35 3.98
N ILE A 20 -16.98 -13.06 4.03
CA ILE A 20 -17.93 -11.98 4.34
C ILE A 20 -18.96 -11.89 3.21
N HIS A 21 -18.53 -12.06 1.97
CA HIS A 21 -19.40 -12.15 0.79
C HIS A 21 -20.28 -13.41 0.79
N TYR A 22 -19.71 -14.57 1.16
CA TYR A 22 -20.40 -15.87 1.20
C TYR A 22 -21.45 -15.95 2.34
N ASN A 23 -21.15 -15.43 3.53
CA ASN A 23 -22.11 -15.39 4.65
C ASN A 23 -23.27 -14.40 4.43
N ARG A 24 -23.19 -13.51 3.44
CA ARG A 24 -24.29 -12.62 3.04
C ARG A 24 -25.18 -13.18 1.92
N SER A 25 -24.63 -14.06 1.08
CA SER A 25 -25.39 -14.75 0.01
C SER A 25 -26.38 -15.80 0.55
N SER A 26 -26.22 -16.24 1.80
CA SER A 26 -27.18 -17.16 2.45
C SER A 26 -28.50 -16.48 2.88
N HIS A 27 -28.65 -15.16 2.70
CA HIS A 27 -29.83 -14.43 3.17
C HIS A 27 -30.70 -13.75 2.12
N PHE A 28 -30.35 -13.73 0.83
CA PHE A 28 -31.27 -13.23 -0.20
C PHE A 28 -31.09 -13.98 -1.52
N SER A 29 -32.12 -14.73 -1.90
CA SER A 29 -32.24 -15.41 -3.20
C SER A 29 -32.87 -14.44 -4.19
N ASN A 30 -32.12 -13.93 -5.17
CA ASN A 30 -32.70 -13.27 -6.35
C ASN A 30 -31.87 -13.55 -7.62
N PRO A 31 -32.48 -13.83 -8.79
CA PRO A 31 -31.79 -14.49 -9.91
C PRO A 31 -30.95 -13.58 -10.82
N SER A 32 -30.75 -12.30 -10.47
CA SER A 32 -29.94 -11.37 -11.29
C SER A 32 -28.43 -11.46 -11.01
N TYR A 33 -28.02 -12.32 -10.07
CA TYR A 33 -26.68 -12.42 -9.48
C TYR A 33 -25.61 -13.11 -10.34
N ASP A 34 -25.96 -13.69 -11.50
CA ASP A 34 -25.04 -14.55 -12.26
C ASP A 34 -24.01 -13.76 -13.09
N SER A 35 -24.28 -12.48 -13.39
CA SER A 35 -23.36 -11.58 -14.12
C SER A 35 -22.28 -10.96 -13.23
N ASP A 36 -22.60 -10.72 -11.95
CA ASP A 36 -21.70 -10.05 -11.01
C ASP A 36 -20.69 -11.04 -10.38
N VAL A 37 -21.08 -12.30 -10.21
CA VAL A 37 -20.20 -13.39 -9.76
C VAL A 37 -19.10 -13.67 -10.78
N PHE A 38 -19.43 -13.67 -12.07
CA PHE A 38 -18.48 -13.87 -13.17
C PHE A 38 -17.41 -12.77 -13.22
N THR A 39 -17.80 -11.54 -12.88
CA THR A 39 -16.93 -10.37 -12.89
C THR A 39 -15.93 -10.42 -11.73
N ILE A 40 -16.39 -10.78 -10.52
CA ILE A 40 -15.53 -10.95 -9.33
C ILE A 40 -14.59 -12.15 -9.49
N GLU A 41 -15.09 -13.28 -10.01
CA GLU A 41 -14.28 -14.47 -10.28
C GLU A 41 -13.20 -14.20 -11.33
N TYR A 42 -13.49 -13.37 -12.34
CA TYR A 42 -12.51 -12.92 -13.34
C TYR A 42 -11.39 -12.05 -12.74
N TYR A 43 -11.71 -11.13 -11.83
CA TYR A 43 -10.72 -10.28 -11.17
C TYR A 43 -9.84 -11.06 -10.18
N CYS A 44 -10.42 -11.99 -9.41
CA CYS A 44 -9.65 -12.89 -8.54
C CYS A 44 -8.73 -13.81 -9.34
N LYS A 45 -9.24 -14.47 -10.41
CA LYS A 45 -8.42 -15.35 -11.27
C LYS A 45 -7.29 -14.62 -11.99
N ARG A 46 -7.45 -13.33 -12.28
CA ARG A 46 -6.41 -12.53 -12.95
C ARG A 46 -5.36 -12.00 -11.98
N ALA A 47 -5.75 -11.63 -10.75
CA ALA A 47 -4.82 -11.33 -9.67
C ALA A 47 -4.00 -12.58 -9.26
N GLU A 48 -4.65 -13.74 -9.20
CA GLU A 48 -4.01 -15.05 -8.98
C GLU A 48 -2.96 -15.36 -10.04
N LYS A 49 -3.22 -15.05 -11.31
CA LYS A 49 -2.27 -15.27 -12.42
C LYS A 49 -1.04 -14.36 -12.38
N VAL A 50 -1.19 -13.13 -11.88
CA VAL A 50 -0.07 -12.18 -11.66
C VAL A 50 0.73 -12.58 -10.42
N LEU A 51 0.07 -13.10 -9.38
CA LEU A 51 0.70 -13.69 -8.19
C LEU A 51 1.47 -14.97 -8.54
N GLU A 52 0.93 -15.87 -9.36
CA GLU A 52 1.62 -17.10 -9.81
C GLU A 52 2.89 -16.82 -10.61
N LEU A 53 2.92 -15.73 -11.39
CA LEU A 53 4.08 -15.34 -12.19
C LEU A 53 5.23 -14.81 -11.32
N ASP A 54 4.93 -14.13 -10.21
CA ASP A 54 5.94 -13.62 -9.28
C ASP A 54 6.37 -14.71 -8.28
N ASP A 55 5.43 -15.54 -7.83
CA ASP A 55 5.65 -16.64 -6.90
C ASP A 55 6.57 -17.73 -7.47
N LYS A 56 6.51 -17.99 -8.79
CA LYS A 56 7.38 -18.94 -9.49
C LYS A 56 8.87 -18.53 -9.49
N TYR A 57 9.16 -17.24 -9.32
CA TYR A 57 10.53 -16.72 -9.22
C TYR A 57 11.01 -16.53 -7.78
N VAL A 58 10.10 -16.27 -6.83
CA VAL A 58 10.43 -16.01 -5.42
C VAL A 58 10.63 -17.30 -4.61
N GLN A 59 9.85 -18.35 -4.86
CA GLN A 59 9.93 -19.62 -4.10
C GLN A 59 11.34 -20.26 -4.09
N PRO A 60 12.07 -20.34 -5.22
CA PRO A 60 13.43 -20.88 -5.24
C PRO A 60 14.43 -20.01 -4.46
N MET A 61 14.26 -18.68 -4.46
CA MET A 61 15.19 -17.73 -3.83
C MET A 61 15.24 -17.85 -2.30
N VAL A 62 14.12 -18.16 -1.66
CA VAL A 62 14.02 -18.28 -0.19
C VAL A 62 14.69 -19.54 0.33
N TRP A 63 14.46 -20.68 -0.35
CA TRP A 63 15.08 -21.95 0.01
C TRP A 63 16.60 -21.92 -0.18
N ILE A 64 17.07 -21.21 -1.21
CA ILE A 64 18.50 -20.95 -1.41
C ILE A 64 19.08 -20.15 -0.23
N GLY A 65 18.39 -19.09 0.24
CA GLY A 65 18.83 -18.29 1.39
C GLY A 65 18.91 -19.07 2.71
N VAL A 66 17.91 -19.91 3.01
CA VAL A 66 17.91 -20.76 4.21
C VAL A 66 19.04 -21.79 4.16
N TYR A 67 19.25 -22.43 3.00
CA TYR A 67 20.33 -23.39 2.83
C TYR A 67 21.71 -22.75 3.07
N ILE A 68 21.93 -21.54 2.55
CA ILE A 68 23.18 -20.77 2.75
C ILE A 68 23.39 -20.43 4.23
N ALA A 69 22.35 -20.03 4.95
CA ALA A 69 22.44 -19.69 6.38
C ALA A 69 22.81 -20.91 7.24
N VAL A 70 22.16 -22.05 7.01
CA VAL A 70 22.43 -23.30 7.74
C VAL A 70 23.86 -23.79 7.44
N ALA A 71 24.25 -23.79 6.17
CA ALA A 71 25.60 -24.13 5.73
C ALA A 71 26.67 -23.26 6.42
N SER A 72 26.44 -21.94 6.51
CA SER A 72 27.37 -21.00 7.13
C SER A 72 27.52 -21.23 8.64
N ILE A 73 26.42 -21.52 9.35
CA ILE A 73 26.45 -21.83 10.79
C ILE A 73 27.27 -23.11 11.04
N VAL A 74 27.07 -24.15 10.24
CA VAL A 74 27.83 -25.40 10.34
C VAL A 74 29.32 -25.15 10.12
N CYS A 75 29.69 -24.32 9.14
CA CYS A 75 31.09 -23.92 8.92
C CYS A 75 31.70 -23.18 10.12
N ILE A 76 30.98 -22.23 10.72
CA ILE A 76 31.47 -21.45 11.88
C ILE A 76 31.71 -22.37 13.08
N LEU A 77 30.78 -23.29 13.36
CA LEU A 77 30.91 -24.23 14.47
C LEU A 77 32.09 -25.19 14.28
N ALA A 78 32.30 -25.68 13.06
CA ALA A 78 33.43 -26.55 12.75
C ALA A 78 34.78 -25.81 12.91
N MET A 79 34.89 -24.57 12.41
CA MET A 79 36.08 -23.73 12.61
C MET A 79 36.33 -23.44 14.10
N ALA A 80 35.30 -23.09 14.87
CA ALA A 80 35.43 -22.85 16.31
C ALA A 80 35.88 -24.10 17.08
N ALA A 81 35.40 -25.28 16.69
CA ALA A 81 35.79 -26.55 17.29
C ALA A 81 37.26 -26.89 17.04
N ASP A 82 37.77 -26.66 15.82
CA ASP A 82 39.19 -26.88 15.53
C ASP A 82 40.09 -25.87 16.28
N LEU A 83 39.67 -24.60 16.42
CA LEU A 83 40.40 -23.59 17.17
C LEU A 83 40.51 -23.98 18.65
N PHE A 84 39.39 -24.41 19.24
CA PHE A 84 39.33 -24.85 20.62
C PHE A 84 40.16 -26.12 20.87
N HIS A 85 40.13 -27.06 19.93
CA HIS A 85 40.94 -28.28 19.98
C HIS A 85 42.45 -27.99 19.86
N GLY A 86 42.84 -27.06 18.99
CA GLY A 86 44.23 -26.61 18.88
C GLY A 86 44.74 -25.96 20.16
N PHE A 87 43.94 -25.04 20.72
CA PHE A 87 44.27 -24.34 21.97
C PHE A 87 44.41 -25.28 23.17
N ARG A 88 43.49 -26.25 23.29
CA ARG A 88 43.47 -27.23 24.40
C ARG A 88 44.67 -28.18 24.36
N ASN A 89 45.18 -28.50 23.17
CA ASN A 89 46.29 -29.45 22.99
C ASN A 89 47.67 -28.77 22.86
N LYS A 90 47.77 -27.44 23.03
CA LYS A 90 48.99 -26.63 22.85
C LYS A 90 49.70 -26.89 21.51
N LYS A 91 48.95 -27.26 20.47
CA LYS A 91 49.45 -27.39 19.09
C LYS A 91 48.95 -26.21 18.28
N PHE A 92 49.69 -25.79 17.27
CA PHE A 92 49.14 -24.87 16.27
C PHE A 92 47.88 -25.50 15.66
N TRP A 93 46.90 -24.67 15.30
CA TRP A 93 45.55 -25.04 14.80
C TRP A 93 45.58 -25.80 13.44
N PHE A 94 46.72 -26.39 13.07
CA PHE A 94 46.90 -27.16 11.84
C PHE A 94 47.55 -28.51 12.14
N PRO A 95 47.09 -29.61 11.51
CA PRO A 95 45.96 -29.71 10.57
C PRO A 95 44.58 -29.80 11.26
N SER A 96 43.55 -29.20 10.63
CA SER A 96 42.16 -29.20 11.13
C SER A 96 41.56 -30.62 11.11
N LYS A 97 40.92 -31.01 12.22
CA LYS A 97 40.32 -32.35 12.37
C LYS A 97 38.84 -32.36 11.98
N TYR A 98 38.12 -31.26 12.25
CA TYR A 98 36.67 -31.15 12.05
C TYR A 98 36.30 -30.41 10.76
N PHE A 99 37.12 -29.44 10.34
CA PHE A 99 36.96 -28.68 9.10
C PHE A 99 38.07 -29.05 8.10
N SER A 100 38.13 -30.34 7.72
CA SER A 100 39.09 -30.86 6.74
C SER A 100 38.63 -30.61 5.30
N LEU A 101 39.57 -30.37 4.38
CA LEU A 101 39.33 -30.21 2.94
C LEU A 101 38.99 -31.57 2.31
N ASN A 102 37.70 -31.86 2.21
CA ASN A 102 37.16 -33.03 1.51
C ASN A 102 36.05 -32.57 0.55
N ALA A 103 35.56 -33.46 -0.30
CA ALA A 103 34.56 -33.10 -1.32
C ALA A 103 33.27 -32.48 -0.73
N ALA A 104 32.92 -32.79 0.52
CA ALA A 104 31.76 -32.21 1.20
C ALA A 104 32.01 -30.76 1.64
N SER A 105 33.17 -30.47 2.25
CA SER A 105 33.51 -29.09 2.63
C SER A 105 33.70 -28.18 1.41
N ILE A 106 34.27 -28.67 0.31
CA ILE A 106 34.39 -27.92 -0.95
C ILE A 106 33.01 -27.54 -1.52
N THR A 107 32.03 -28.45 -1.44
CA THR A 107 30.66 -28.19 -1.92
C THR A 107 29.97 -27.12 -1.06
N VAL A 108 30.13 -27.20 0.27
CA VAL A 108 29.56 -26.22 1.20
C VAL A 108 30.19 -24.84 0.99
N ILE A 109 31.52 -24.77 0.79
CA ILE A 109 32.25 -23.54 0.46
C ILE A 109 31.75 -22.92 -0.85
N ALA A 110 31.55 -23.72 -1.91
CA ALA A 110 31.08 -23.21 -3.20
C ALA A 110 29.66 -22.61 -3.11
N VAL A 111 28.80 -23.16 -2.24
CA VAL A 111 27.46 -22.63 -2.01
C VAL A 111 27.48 -21.36 -1.16
N THR A 112 28.30 -21.33 -0.10
CA THR A 112 28.44 -20.13 0.75
C THR A 112 29.19 -19.00 0.06
N MET A 113 30.04 -19.28 -0.93
CA MET A 113 30.72 -18.28 -1.78
C MET A 113 29.82 -17.67 -2.87
N LYS A 114 28.62 -18.20 -3.11
CA LYS A 114 27.70 -17.65 -4.12
C LYS A 114 27.07 -16.33 -3.66
N LEU A 115 26.72 -16.22 -2.37
CA LEU A 115 26.11 -15.02 -1.77
C LEU A 115 27.03 -13.78 -1.77
N PRO A 116 28.32 -13.86 -1.35
CA PRO A 116 29.20 -12.69 -1.29
C PRO A 116 29.64 -12.19 -2.67
N VAL A 117 29.70 -13.08 -3.67
CA VAL A 117 30.05 -12.74 -5.06
C VAL A 117 28.88 -12.00 -5.73
N ASP A 118 27.64 -12.43 -5.48
CA ASP A 118 26.43 -11.77 -5.98
C ASP A 118 26.13 -10.42 -5.26
N LEU A 119 26.61 -10.23 -4.02
CA LEU A 119 26.48 -8.98 -3.23
C LEU A 119 27.51 -7.88 -3.58
N SER A 120 28.22 -8.03 -4.70
CA SER A 120 29.25 -7.08 -5.14
C SER A 120 28.70 -5.82 -5.84
N SER A 121 27.40 -5.79 -6.16
CA SER A 121 26.71 -4.60 -6.71
C SER A 121 26.46 -3.50 -5.67
N ASP A 122 26.27 -2.25 -6.13
CA ASP A 122 26.00 -1.09 -5.27
C ASP A 122 24.65 -1.22 -4.53
N MET A 123 24.68 -1.12 -3.20
CA MET A 123 23.49 -1.21 -2.32
C MET A 123 23.40 0.04 -1.41
N PRO A 124 22.23 0.70 -1.31
CA PRO A 124 22.10 2.01 -0.65
C PRO A 124 21.75 1.96 0.87
N SER A 125 21.48 0.80 1.48
CA SER A 125 21.05 0.71 2.88
C SER A 125 22.19 0.32 3.86
N SER A 126 22.14 0.80 5.11
CA SER A 126 23.19 0.56 6.12
C SER A 126 23.22 -0.87 6.66
N GLU A 127 22.08 -1.58 6.63
CA GLU A 127 21.99 -2.97 7.08
C GLU A 127 22.56 -3.93 6.03
N ASP A 128 22.35 -3.62 4.75
CA ASP A 128 22.95 -4.33 3.63
C ASP A 128 24.49 -4.21 3.61
N GLN A 129 25.02 -3.05 4.00
CA GLN A 129 26.46 -2.87 4.20
C GLN A 129 27.01 -3.74 5.33
N THR A 130 26.21 -3.99 6.37
CA THR A 130 26.60 -4.85 7.51
C THR A 130 26.63 -6.32 7.10
N ALA A 131 25.65 -6.78 6.33
CA ALA A 131 25.63 -8.13 5.74
C ALA A 131 26.79 -8.33 4.74
N LYS A 132 27.11 -7.30 3.95
CA LYS A 132 28.27 -7.28 3.04
C LYS A 132 29.60 -7.36 3.80
N LEU A 133 29.75 -6.58 4.87
CA LEU A 133 30.97 -6.62 5.70
C LEU A 133 31.12 -7.96 6.43
N GLY A 134 30.02 -8.48 6.97
CA GLY A 134 30.00 -9.78 7.66
C GLY A 134 30.31 -10.95 6.74
N SER A 135 29.76 -10.97 5.52
CA SER A 135 30.04 -12.00 4.52
C SER A 135 31.47 -11.92 3.98
N LEU A 136 32.02 -10.73 3.77
CA LEU A 136 33.42 -10.53 3.38
C LEU A 136 34.39 -10.96 4.50
N ALA A 137 34.11 -10.60 5.75
CA ALA A 137 34.90 -11.02 6.90
C ALA A 137 34.86 -12.54 7.09
N PHE A 138 33.70 -13.17 6.87
CA PHE A 138 33.53 -14.62 6.91
C PHE A 138 34.35 -15.32 5.82
N MET A 139 34.34 -14.81 4.57
CA MET A 139 35.18 -15.33 3.48
C MET A 139 36.67 -15.24 3.80
N CYS A 140 37.14 -14.08 4.28
CA CYS A 140 38.54 -13.88 4.67
C CYS A 140 38.96 -14.86 5.78
N THR A 141 38.10 -15.04 6.79
CA THR A 141 38.35 -15.97 7.90
C THR A 141 38.41 -17.43 7.42
N MET A 142 37.51 -17.83 6.51
CA MET A 142 37.56 -19.15 5.90
C MET A 142 38.86 -19.36 5.12
N MET A 143 39.25 -18.44 4.24
CA MET A 143 40.46 -18.56 3.43
C MET A 143 41.75 -18.66 4.26
N VAL A 144 41.85 -17.88 5.35
CA VAL A 144 42.99 -17.93 6.28
C VAL A 144 43.09 -19.29 6.97
N ASN A 145 41.95 -19.93 7.29
CA ASN A 145 41.92 -21.27 7.85
C ASN A 145 42.15 -22.39 6.79
N PHE A 146 41.98 -22.11 5.50
CA PHE A 146 42.19 -23.10 4.42
C PHE A 146 43.60 -23.13 3.85
N MET A 147 44.25 -21.97 3.75
CA MET A 147 45.56 -21.80 3.10
C MET A 147 46.64 -22.79 3.57
N PRO A 148 46.81 -23.05 4.88
CA PRO A 148 47.85 -23.98 5.34
C PRO A 148 47.53 -25.46 5.08
N SER A 149 46.24 -25.83 5.00
CA SER A 149 45.80 -27.19 4.70
C SER A 149 45.88 -27.50 3.19
N LEU A 150 45.67 -26.51 2.31
CA LEU A 150 45.91 -26.64 0.87
C LEU A 150 47.39 -26.85 0.53
N ALA A 151 48.28 -26.16 1.25
CA ALA A 151 49.72 -26.27 1.05
C ALA A 151 50.31 -27.63 1.47
N SER A 152 49.57 -28.47 2.18
CA SER A 152 50.04 -29.77 2.70
C SER A 152 49.43 -31.00 2.01
N MET A 153 48.64 -30.85 0.93
CA MET A 153 47.96 -31.97 0.24
C MET A 153 48.79 -32.57 -0.91
N ASP A 154 48.79 -33.91 -1.02
CA ASP A 154 49.37 -34.70 -2.12
C ASP A 154 48.59 -34.50 -3.45
N ASN A 155 49.33 -34.34 -4.56
CA ASN A 155 48.87 -34.19 -5.95
C ASN A 155 47.77 -35.20 -6.39
N MET A 156 47.78 -36.44 -5.90
CA MET A 156 46.78 -37.47 -6.27
C MET A 156 45.39 -37.17 -5.68
N THR A 157 45.35 -36.63 -4.47
CA THR A 157 44.10 -36.23 -3.79
C THR A 157 43.45 -35.00 -4.43
N LEU A 158 44.28 -34.10 -4.96
CA LEU A 158 43.84 -32.89 -5.67
C LEU A 158 43.14 -33.24 -6.99
N LEU A 159 43.71 -34.20 -7.73
CA LEU A 159 43.15 -34.72 -8.99
C LEU A 159 41.78 -35.41 -8.78
N ALA A 160 41.64 -36.22 -7.73
CA ALA A 160 40.39 -36.90 -7.40
C ALA A 160 39.25 -35.92 -7.07
N ASN A 161 39.54 -34.85 -6.32
CA ASN A 161 38.54 -33.83 -5.97
C ASN A 161 38.08 -33.00 -7.18
N VAL A 162 39.00 -32.69 -8.12
CA VAL A 162 38.67 -31.98 -9.37
C VAL A 162 37.81 -32.86 -10.28
N ILE A 163 38.14 -34.14 -10.41
CA ILE A 163 37.36 -35.09 -11.24
C ILE A 163 35.92 -35.25 -10.73
N VAL A 164 35.72 -35.34 -9.41
CA VAL A 164 34.38 -35.43 -8.80
C VAL A 164 33.57 -34.15 -9.01
N TYR A 165 34.21 -32.98 -8.94
CA TYR A 165 33.55 -31.69 -9.18
C TYR A 165 33.16 -31.50 -10.66
N CYS A 166 34.05 -31.86 -11.59
CA CYS A 166 33.78 -31.85 -13.01
C CYS A 166 32.64 -32.83 -13.37
N TRP A 167 32.62 -34.02 -12.76
CA TRP A 167 31.55 -35.01 -12.97
C TRP A 167 30.19 -34.53 -12.47
N LYS A 168 30.12 -33.90 -11.29
CA LYS A 168 28.88 -33.30 -10.76
C LYS A 168 28.36 -32.16 -11.64
N SER A 169 29.26 -31.31 -12.14
CA SER A 169 28.89 -30.18 -13.01
C SER A 169 28.42 -30.65 -14.40
N LEU A 170 29.04 -31.70 -14.96
CA LEU A 170 28.62 -32.30 -16.22
C LEU A 170 27.23 -32.97 -16.11
N LYS A 171 26.93 -33.59 -14.97
CA LYS A 171 25.64 -34.24 -14.70
C LYS A 171 24.48 -33.23 -14.58
N ALA A 172 24.74 -32.04 -14.04
CA ALA A 172 23.77 -30.96 -13.93
C ALA A 172 23.45 -30.28 -15.28
N MET A 173 24.31 -30.43 -16.28
CA MET A 173 24.15 -29.81 -17.60
C MET A 173 23.41 -30.69 -18.63
N LEU A 174 23.32 -32.01 -18.41
CA LEU A 174 22.88 -32.99 -19.42
C LEU A 174 21.45 -33.54 -19.26
N LEU A 175 20.69 -33.23 -18.21
CA LEU A 175 19.33 -33.77 -18.01
C LEU A 175 18.34 -32.73 -17.45
N PRO A 176 17.53 -32.07 -18.30
CA PRO A 176 16.29 -31.40 -17.90
C PRO A 176 15.16 -32.44 -17.76
N SER A 177 14.43 -32.37 -16.65
CA SER A 177 13.40 -33.33 -16.22
C SER A 177 12.25 -33.48 -17.23
N SER A 178 11.94 -34.70 -17.66
CA SER A 178 10.63 -35.06 -18.21
C SER A 178 10.17 -36.45 -17.73
N LEU A 179 8.85 -36.59 -17.65
CA LEU A 179 8.00 -37.57 -16.94
C LEU A 179 8.35 -39.07 -17.08
N THR A 180 8.07 -39.86 -16.04
CA THR A 180 6.91 -40.81 -15.95
C THR A 180 7.13 -41.83 -14.84
N ALA A 181 6.04 -42.21 -14.18
CA ALA A 181 6.00 -43.29 -13.20
C ALA A 181 6.37 -44.64 -13.85
N SER A 182 7.28 -45.38 -13.22
CA SER A 182 7.25 -46.84 -13.22
C SER A 182 7.77 -47.34 -11.88
N ALA A 183 6.96 -48.17 -11.23
CA ALA A 183 7.32 -48.90 -10.03
C ALA A 183 8.59 -49.73 -10.27
N THR A 184 9.54 -49.62 -9.34
CA THR A 184 10.43 -50.71 -8.94
C THR A 184 10.65 -50.57 -7.45
N ASP A 185 10.41 -51.68 -6.76
CA ASP A 185 10.56 -51.91 -5.34
C ASP A 185 11.91 -51.46 -4.76
N ASP A 186 11.90 -51.30 -3.44
CA ASP A 186 13.00 -50.95 -2.53
C ASP A 186 13.20 -49.44 -2.30
N ILE A 187 12.20 -48.79 -1.69
CA ILE A 187 12.42 -47.59 -0.87
C ILE A 187 12.54 -48.02 0.58
N ASP A 188 13.80 -48.03 0.99
CA ASP A 188 14.33 -48.07 2.34
C ASP A 188 13.54 -47.19 3.34
N GLU A 189 13.51 -47.65 4.58
CA GLU A 189 12.59 -47.34 5.68
C GLU A 189 12.73 -45.91 6.27
N ASP A 190 13.22 -44.93 5.49
CA ASP A 190 13.63 -43.61 5.99
C ASP A 190 12.83 -42.42 5.41
N LEU A 191 11.94 -42.64 4.43
CA LEU A 191 11.04 -41.57 3.94
C LEU A 191 9.89 -41.25 4.92
N GLY A 192 9.57 -42.17 5.83
CA GLY A 192 8.53 -41.96 6.86
C GLY A 192 8.88 -40.81 7.81
N ASN A 193 10.17 -40.59 8.08
CA ASN A 193 10.66 -39.53 8.96
C ASN A 193 10.50 -38.13 8.33
N TYR A 194 10.62 -38.02 7.01
CA TYR A 194 10.40 -36.76 6.29
C TYR A 194 8.90 -36.43 6.11
N VAL A 195 8.04 -37.45 5.92
CA VAL A 195 6.59 -37.26 5.80
C VAL A 195 5.97 -36.81 7.13
N LEU A 196 6.42 -37.37 8.27
CA LEU A 196 6.00 -36.92 9.60
C LEU A 196 6.45 -35.49 9.90
N GLN A 197 7.68 -35.12 9.48
CA GLN A 197 8.21 -33.77 9.70
C GLN A 197 7.46 -32.70 8.88
N ILE A 198 7.02 -33.03 7.66
CA ILE A 198 6.14 -32.14 6.85
C ILE A 198 4.76 -32.01 7.49
N GLN A 199 4.19 -33.10 8.02
CA GLN A 199 2.89 -33.06 8.67
C GLN A 199 2.91 -32.23 9.97
N ASP A 200 3.95 -32.37 10.78
CA ASP A 200 4.16 -31.59 12.01
C ASP A 200 4.44 -30.11 11.70
N GLU A 201 5.21 -29.81 10.65
CA GLU A 201 5.43 -28.43 10.17
C GLU A 201 4.16 -27.81 9.60
N MET A 202 3.32 -28.59 8.93
CA MET A 202 2.02 -28.15 8.41
C MET A 202 1.03 -27.89 9.54
N GLU A 203 1.01 -28.72 10.58
CA GLU A 203 0.21 -28.50 11.78
C GLU A 203 0.71 -27.26 12.57
N LEU A 204 2.03 -27.05 12.64
CA LEU A 204 2.63 -25.86 13.25
C LEU A 204 2.29 -24.60 12.45
N ALA A 205 2.34 -24.67 11.12
CA ALA A 205 1.93 -23.58 10.23
C ALA A 205 0.45 -23.25 10.40
N GLU A 206 -0.43 -24.26 10.47
CA GLU A 206 -1.87 -24.07 10.69
C GLU A 206 -2.16 -23.47 12.07
N LYS A 207 -1.50 -23.94 13.13
CA LYS A 207 -1.60 -23.36 14.48
C LYS A 207 -1.14 -21.91 14.52
N THR A 208 0.00 -21.63 13.89
CA THR A 208 0.57 -20.27 13.79
C THR A 208 -0.39 -19.36 13.03
N LEU A 209 -0.93 -19.84 11.91
CA LEU A 209 -1.90 -19.14 11.09
C LEU A 209 -3.18 -18.83 11.85
N LYS A 210 -3.74 -19.82 12.55
CA LYS A 210 -4.94 -19.65 13.39
C LYS A 210 -4.71 -18.61 14.49
N SER A 211 -3.51 -18.59 15.07
CA SER A 211 -3.10 -17.57 16.05
C SER A 211 -3.03 -16.18 15.43
N ILE A 212 -2.43 -16.04 14.26
CA ILE A 212 -2.35 -14.77 13.51
C ILE A 212 -3.74 -14.28 13.12
N LYS A 213 -4.61 -15.15 12.58
CA LYS A 213 -6.00 -14.84 12.25
C LYS A 213 -6.77 -14.32 13.45
N LYS A 214 -6.65 -14.99 14.60
CA LYS A 214 -7.27 -14.55 15.86
C LYS A 214 -6.76 -13.16 16.28
N SER A 215 -5.46 -12.92 16.13
CA SER A 215 -4.83 -11.63 16.42
C SER A 215 -5.35 -10.53 15.48
N MET A 216 -5.40 -10.78 14.17
CA MET A 216 -5.89 -9.82 13.17
C MET A 216 -7.37 -9.51 13.35
N ASN A 217 -8.21 -10.53 13.58
CA ASN A 217 -9.62 -10.33 13.89
C ASN A 217 -9.81 -9.48 15.14
N SER A 218 -8.97 -9.66 16.17
CA SER A 218 -8.98 -8.80 17.36
C SER A 218 -8.66 -7.34 17.02
N PHE A 219 -7.67 -7.08 16.15
CA PHE A 219 -7.38 -5.72 15.68
C PHE A 219 -8.54 -5.09 14.89
N ILE A 220 -9.16 -5.85 13.98
CA ILE A 220 -10.32 -5.41 13.18
C ILE A 220 -11.49 -5.08 14.11
N SER A 221 -11.91 -6.01 14.96
CA SER A 221 -13.05 -5.83 15.86
C SER A 221 -12.83 -4.73 16.90
N LYS A 222 -11.56 -4.45 17.27
CA LYS A 222 -11.24 -3.29 18.12
C LYS A 222 -11.39 -1.99 17.34
N ALA A 223 -10.83 -1.92 16.14
CA ALA A 223 -10.88 -0.73 15.30
C ALA A 223 -12.30 -0.38 14.81
N GLU A 224 -13.15 -1.39 14.62
CA GLU A 224 -14.56 -1.22 14.26
C GLU A 224 -15.37 -0.49 15.34
N LYS A 225 -15.02 -0.68 16.61
CA LYS A 225 -15.63 0.04 17.75
C LYS A 225 -15.22 1.50 17.82
N ASP A 226 -14.07 1.85 17.22
CA ASP A 226 -13.54 3.21 17.20
C ASP A 226 -14.11 4.04 16.03
N GLN A 227 -15.06 3.50 15.27
CA GLN A 227 -15.65 4.18 14.12
C GLN A 227 -16.53 5.35 14.55
N SER A 228 -16.43 6.47 13.85
CA SER A 228 -17.20 7.67 14.13
C SER A 228 -18.60 7.63 13.51
N ASP A 229 -19.59 7.93 14.35
CA ASP A 229 -20.97 8.12 13.89
C ASP A 229 -21.16 9.36 13.00
N ASN A 230 -20.23 10.33 13.03
CA ASN A 230 -20.41 11.59 12.29
C ASN A 230 -20.12 11.42 10.81
N LEU A 231 -18.98 10.78 10.49
CA LEU A 231 -18.63 10.49 9.09
C LEU A 231 -19.72 9.63 8.45
N GLN A 232 -20.26 8.64 9.17
CA GLN A 232 -21.39 7.84 8.69
C GLN A 232 -22.62 8.69 8.37
N LYS A 233 -23.02 9.60 9.27
CA LYS A 233 -24.13 10.55 9.04
C LYS A 233 -23.88 11.52 7.89
N LEU A 234 -22.63 11.88 7.62
CA LEU A 234 -22.28 12.69 6.45
C LEU A 234 -22.44 11.86 5.18
N LEU A 235 -21.86 10.66 5.13
CA LEU A 235 -21.97 9.73 3.99
C LEU A 235 -23.42 9.26 3.75
N GLU A 236 -24.29 9.33 4.76
CA GLU A 236 -25.75 9.15 4.63
C GLU A 236 -26.40 10.10 3.64
N LYS A 237 -25.84 11.30 3.46
CA LYS A 237 -26.35 12.31 2.53
C LYS A 237 -26.01 12.01 1.07
N SER A 238 -25.05 11.12 0.83
CA SER A 238 -24.72 10.69 -0.51
C SER A 238 -25.75 9.67 -0.97
N THR A 239 -26.53 10.01 -2.01
CA THR A 239 -27.49 9.09 -2.66
C THR A 239 -26.92 8.48 -3.94
N GLY A 240 -25.92 9.12 -4.53
CA GLY A 240 -25.21 8.68 -5.71
C GLY A 240 -23.79 9.22 -5.69
N PHE A 241 -23.32 9.68 -6.85
CA PHE A 241 -22.00 10.32 -7.00
C PHE A 241 -22.10 11.63 -7.76
N GLU A 242 -23.30 12.21 -7.88
CA GLU A 242 -23.57 13.41 -8.67
C GLU A 242 -22.73 14.59 -8.19
N GLY A 243 -22.48 14.70 -6.88
CA GLY A 243 -21.60 15.72 -6.31
C GLY A 243 -20.19 15.75 -6.87
N VAL A 244 -19.69 14.63 -7.41
CA VAL A 244 -18.39 14.59 -8.11
C VAL A 244 -18.44 15.35 -9.43
N GLU A 245 -19.55 15.31 -10.16
CA GLU A 245 -19.75 16.10 -11.39
C GLU A 245 -20.08 17.56 -11.05
N LEU A 246 -20.87 17.79 -10.00
CA LEU A 246 -21.45 19.11 -9.70
C LEU A 246 -20.43 20.15 -9.21
N PHE A 247 -19.33 19.75 -8.57
CA PHE A 247 -18.44 20.70 -7.88
C PHE A 247 -17.65 21.63 -8.81
N ASP A 248 -17.43 21.24 -10.08
CA ASP A 248 -16.69 22.04 -11.05
C ASP A 248 -17.26 21.85 -12.46
N THR A 249 -17.24 22.89 -13.30
CA THR A 249 -17.67 22.84 -14.71
C THR A 249 -16.60 23.40 -15.65
N ASN A 250 -16.68 23.01 -16.93
CA ASN A 250 -15.83 23.55 -18.00
C ASN A 250 -16.29 24.95 -18.46
N ASP A 251 -17.47 25.39 -18.03
CA ASP A 251 -18.02 26.71 -18.34
C ASP A 251 -17.36 27.84 -17.53
N VAL A 252 -16.65 27.50 -16.45
CA VAL A 252 -15.88 28.47 -15.68
C VAL A 252 -14.61 28.85 -16.45
N LYS A 253 -14.39 30.15 -16.59
CA LYS A 253 -13.20 30.70 -17.26
C LYS A 253 -11.91 30.26 -16.56
N CYS A 254 -10.97 29.69 -17.30
CA CYS A 254 -9.64 29.40 -16.76
C CYS A 254 -8.87 30.70 -16.47
N LEU A 255 -8.32 30.82 -15.26
CA LEU A 255 -7.44 31.93 -14.86
C LEU A 255 -5.97 31.69 -15.23
N LEU A 256 -5.60 30.42 -15.45
CA LEU A 256 -4.23 29.99 -15.71
C LEU A 256 -4.12 29.41 -17.13
N PRO A 257 -2.96 29.57 -17.81
CA PRO A 257 -2.71 28.95 -19.11
C PRO A 257 -2.68 27.42 -19.08
N VAL A 258 -2.37 26.85 -17.92
CA VAL A 258 -2.33 25.40 -17.67
C VAL A 258 -3.44 25.07 -16.69
N GLU A 259 -4.29 24.11 -17.06
CA GLU A 259 -5.33 23.59 -16.17
C GLU A 259 -4.69 22.75 -15.06
N LEU A 260 -4.97 23.11 -13.81
CA LEU A 260 -4.50 22.36 -12.65
C LEU A 260 -5.38 21.13 -12.44
N VAL A 261 -4.75 19.97 -12.24
CA VAL A 261 -5.45 18.72 -11.93
C VAL A 261 -6.12 18.79 -10.56
N ASN A 262 -7.24 18.10 -10.38
CA ASN A 262 -7.88 17.96 -9.08
C ASN A 262 -7.30 16.77 -8.31
N SER A 263 -7.53 16.77 -6.99
CA SER A 263 -7.36 15.60 -6.13
C SER A 263 -8.66 15.35 -5.38
N TRP A 264 -8.78 14.24 -4.66
CA TRP A 264 -9.97 13.96 -3.87
C TRP A 264 -10.13 14.94 -2.69
N SER A 265 -9.03 15.29 -2.02
CA SER A 265 -9.03 16.14 -0.82
C SER A 265 -9.24 17.62 -1.12
N LEU A 266 -8.78 18.10 -2.28
CA LEU A 266 -8.84 19.52 -2.64
C LEU A 266 -10.28 20.09 -2.69
N PRO A 267 -11.23 19.52 -3.46
CA PRO A 267 -12.60 20.01 -3.47
C PRO A 267 -13.30 19.79 -2.13
N VAL A 268 -13.01 18.72 -1.40
CA VAL A 268 -13.57 18.48 -0.05
C VAL A 268 -13.20 19.61 0.91
N VAL A 269 -11.92 20.01 0.95
CA VAL A 269 -11.46 21.13 1.78
C VAL A 269 -12.12 22.44 1.34
N THR A 270 -12.12 22.74 0.03
CA THR A 270 -12.70 23.97 -0.50
C THR A 270 -14.20 24.10 -0.21
N LEU A 271 -14.99 23.06 -0.49
CA LEU A 271 -16.42 23.03 -0.18
C LEU A 271 -16.68 23.21 1.31
N THR A 272 -15.83 22.64 2.17
CA THR A 272 -15.93 22.79 3.62
C THR A 272 -15.65 24.22 4.07
N CYS A 273 -14.66 24.90 3.48
CA CYS A 273 -14.39 26.31 3.75
C CYS A 273 -15.63 27.18 3.50
N ILE A 274 -16.28 26.99 2.34
CA ILE A 274 -17.52 27.72 2.00
C ILE A 274 -18.60 27.38 3.03
N ALA A 275 -18.81 26.09 3.34
CA ALA A 275 -19.86 25.64 4.25
C ALA A 275 -19.72 26.18 5.68
N VAL A 276 -18.49 26.27 6.19
CA VAL A 276 -18.17 26.78 7.54
C VAL A 276 -18.45 28.28 7.65
N ALA A 277 -18.24 29.03 6.57
CA ALA A 277 -18.43 30.48 6.53
C ALA A 277 -19.90 30.91 6.45
N ILE A 278 -20.84 30.01 6.12
CA ILE A 278 -22.27 30.33 5.99
C ILE A 278 -22.84 30.74 7.37
N PRO A 279 -23.39 31.97 7.52
CA PRO A 279 -24.04 32.41 8.75
C PRO A 279 -25.41 31.71 8.92
N ASP A 280 -26.03 31.87 10.09
CA ASP A 280 -27.35 31.27 10.42
C ASP A 280 -27.44 29.74 10.37
N ILE A 281 -26.31 29.05 10.20
CA ILE A 281 -26.21 27.60 10.36
C ILE A 281 -25.92 27.27 11.81
N HIS A 282 -26.70 26.34 12.37
CA HIS A 282 -26.56 25.91 13.76
C HIS A 282 -25.13 25.44 14.06
N LYS A 283 -24.53 25.93 15.16
CA LYS A 283 -23.12 25.68 15.51
C LYS A 283 -22.77 24.19 15.51
N TYR A 284 -23.62 23.36 16.12
CA TYR A 284 -23.45 21.90 16.15
C TYR A 284 -23.39 21.26 14.75
N ALA A 285 -24.13 21.78 13.77
CA ALA A 285 -24.10 21.23 12.41
C ALA A 285 -22.75 21.48 11.72
N VAL A 286 -22.15 22.66 11.94
CA VAL A 286 -20.81 23.00 11.43
C VAL A 286 -19.73 22.19 12.13
N GLU A 287 -19.81 22.05 13.47
CA GLU A 287 -18.86 21.21 14.22
C GLU A 287 -18.95 19.73 13.83
N SER A 288 -20.16 19.22 13.61
CA SER A 288 -20.39 17.86 13.12
C SER A 288 -19.80 17.66 11.71
N LEU A 289 -19.97 18.64 10.81
CA LEU A 289 -19.36 18.62 9.48
C LEU A 289 -17.83 18.60 9.59
N LEU A 290 -17.22 19.52 10.35
CA LEU A 290 -15.76 19.58 10.52
C LEU A 290 -15.18 18.26 11.04
N ARG A 291 -15.81 17.65 12.06
CA ARG A 291 -15.37 16.36 12.61
C ARG A 291 -15.49 15.23 11.58
N SER A 292 -16.56 15.23 10.78
CA SER A 292 -16.77 14.24 9.73
C SER A 292 -15.75 14.38 8.61
N VAL A 293 -15.49 15.61 8.18
CA VAL A 293 -14.51 15.91 7.12
C VAL A 293 -13.09 15.64 7.58
N SER A 294 -12.73 15.96 8.83
CA SER A 294 -11.40 15.67 9.40
C SER A 294 -11.07 14.17 9.31
N GLU A 295 -12.01 13.31 9.70
CA GLU A 295 -11.85 11.87 9.56
C GLU A 295 -11.89 11.42 8.09
N GLY A 296 -12.81 11.95 7.30
CA GLY A 296 -12.92 11.61 5.89
C GLY A 296 -11.66 11.96 5.08
N LEU A 297 -11.03 13.10 5.39
CA LEU A 297 -9.75 13.51 4.82
C LEU A 297 -8.61 12.60 5.23
N SER A 298 -8.63 12.03 6.45
CA SER A 298 -7.62 11.07 6.87
C SER A 298 -7.59 9.83 5.95
N TYR A 299 -8.76 9.29 5.58
CA TYR A 299 -8.86 8.18 4.63
C TYR A 299 -8.59 8.62 3.20
N THR A 300 -9.05 9.81 2.82
CA THR A 300 -8.82 10.39 1.49
C THR A 300 -7.33 10.57 1.20
N HIS A 301 -6.57 11.10 2.16
CA HIS A 301 -5.13 11.25 2.01
C HIS A 301 -4.41 9.91 1.93
N LEU A 302 -4.92 8.85 2.56
CA LEU A 302 -4.36 7.50 2.42
C LEU A 302 -4.59 6.95 1.01
N VAL A 303 -5.77 7.21 0.42
CA VAL A 303 -6.07 6.86 -0.98
C VAL A 303 -5.13 7.61 -1.91
N GLU A 304 -5.04 8.94 -1.76
CA GLU A 304 -4.17 9.78 -2.60
C GLU A 304 -2.69 9.40 -2.48
N GLU A 305 -2.22 9.08 -1.27
CA GLU A 305 -0.83 8.68 -1.02
C GLU A 305 -0.51 7.33 -1.68
N SER A 306 -1.47 6.41 -1.71
CA SER A 306 -1.26 5.06 -2.22
C SER A 306 -1.43 4.97 -3.74
N LEU A 307 -2.35 5.75 -4.32
CA LEU A 307 -2.76 5.62 -5.73
C LEU A 307 -2.34 6.81 -6.60
N ASN A 308 -2.19 8.01 -6.05
CA ASN A 308 -1.81 9.22 -6.80
C ASN A 308 -0.38 9.66 -6.42
N SER A 309 0.61 8.89 -6.89
CA SER A 309 2.02 9.04 -6.51
C SER A 309 2.81 10.07 -7.34
N ALA A 310 2.25 10.55 -8.45
CA ALA A 310 2.89 11.57 -9.28
C ALA A 310 3.09 12.89 -8.51
N SER A 311 4.14 13.63 -8.85
CA SER A 311 4.61 14.79 -8.08
C SER A 311 3.54 15.87 -7.90
N GLU A 312 2.71 16.12 -8.92
CA GLU A 312 1.61 17.08 -8.86
C GLU A 312 0.60 16.75 -7.74
N TYR A 313 0.21 15.48 -7.60
CA TYR A 313 -0.70 15.02 -6.54
C TYR A 313 -0.04 15.03 -5.16
N VAL A 314 1.27 14.79 -5.10
CA VAL A 314 2.04 14.92 -3.86
C VAL A 314 1.98 16.36 -3.35
N ASP A 315 2.13 17.34 -4.24
CA ASP A 315 2.11 18.75 -3.88
C ASP A 315 0.70 19.24 -3.53
N ILE A 316 -0.33 18.81 -4.27
CA ILE A 316 -1.73 19.07 -3.89
C ILE A 316 -2.03 18.47 -2.51
N ARG A 317 -1.63 17.22 -2.24
CA ARG A 317 -1.85 16.57 -0.94
C ARG A 317 -1.15 17.29 0.22
N LYS A 318 0.05 17.83 -0.01
CA LYS A 318 0.73 18.70 0.98
C LYS A 318 -0.02 20.01 1.18
N ALA A 319 -0.53 20.61 0.09
CA ALA A 319 -1.33 21.83 0.14
C ALA A 319 -2.61 21.62 0.97
N THR A 320 -3.35 20.55 0.69
CA THR A 320 -4.64 20.26 1.35
C THR A 320 -4.46 19.89 2.82
N LYS A 321 -3.42 19.13 3.20
CA LYS A 321 -3.06 18.89 4.61
C LYS A 321 -2.76 20.18 5.37
N SER A 322 -1.97 21.07 4.76
CA SER A 322 -1.62 22.36 5.37
C SER A 322 -2.83 23.27 5.49
N LEU A 323 -3.67 23.31 4.45
CA LEU A 323 -4.87 24.14 4.41
C LEU A 323 -5.92 23.65 5.42
N TRP A 324 -6.12 22.34 5.51
CA TRP A 324 -7.06 21.75 6.45
C TRP A 324 -6.70 22.11 7.90
N HIS A 325 -5.41 22.11 8.25
CA HIS A 325 -4.96 22.54 9.57
C HIS A 325 -5.40 23.98 9.90
N GLU A 326 -5.26 24.91 8.95
CA GLU A 326 -5.72 26.30 9.12
C GLU A 326 -7.26 26.40 9.23
N VAL A 327 -8.00 25.58 8.49
CA VAL A 327 -9.47 25.56 8.54
C VAL A 327 -9.95 25.02 9.89
N GLU A 328 -9.40 23.88 10.33
CA GLU A 328 -9.85 23.16 11.52
C GLU A 328 -9.50 23.89 12.82
N TYR A 329 -8.29 24.46 12.91
CA TYR A 329 -7.81 25.06 14.16
C TYR A 329 -7.88 26.59 14.19
N ASN A 330 -7.77 27.26 13.03
CA ASN A 330 -7.70 28.71 12.96
C ASN A 330 -8.94 29.34 12.31
N CYS A 331 -9.89 28.54 11.81
CA CYS A 331 -11.04 29.02 11.03
C CYS A 331 -10.60 29.97 9.91
N ARG A 332 -9.53 29.60 9.19
CA ARG A 332 -8.92 30.39 8.13
C ARG A 332 -8.70 29.57 6.86
N TRP A 333 -8.75 30.26 5.73
CA TRP A 333 -8.39 29.75 4.42
C TRP A 333 -7.45 30.78 3.77
N LEU A 334 -6.19 30.42 3.46
CA LEU A 334 -5.20 31.34 2.86
C LEU A 334 -5.16 32.73 3.53
N ASN A 335 -4.97 32.76 4.86
CA ASN A 335 -5.01 33.97 5.72
C ASN A 335 -6.35 34.72 5.77
N THR A 336 -7.36 34.23 5.05
CA THR A 336 -8.68 34.81 4.97
C THR A 336 -9.59 34.16 6.03
N THR A 337 -10.37 34.97 6.75
CA THR A 337 -11.22 34.46 7.84
C THR A 337 -12.45 33.71 7.32
N LEU A 338 -12.79 32.60 7.98
CA LEU A 338 -14.02 31.83 7.77
C LEU A 338 -15.04 32.07 8.90
N LEU A 339 -14.82 33.08 9.75
CA LEU A 339 -15.74 33.40 10.84
C LEU A 339 -17.08 33.90 10.28
N LYS A 340 -18.18 33.32 10.76
CA LYS A 340 -19.55 33.67 10.34
C LYS A 340 -19.85 35.17 10.46
N SER A 341 -19.26 35.84 11.46
CA SER A 341 -19.43 37.28 11.67
C SER A 341 -18.95 38.14 10.51
N ALA A 342 -18.01 37.65 9.68
CA ALA A 342 -17.55 38.34 8.48
C ALA A 342 -18.58 38.29 7.32
N PHE A 343 -19.58 37.40 7.43
CA PHE A 343 -20.61 37.17 6.44
C PHE A 343 -22.02 37.44 6.96
N GLU A 344 -22.13 37.98 8.17
CA GLU A 344 -23.42 38.30 8.79
C GLU A 344 -24.22 39.26 7.90
N GLY A 345 -25.52 38.98 7.72
CA GLY A 345 -26.39 39.75 6.82
C GLY A 345 -26.19 39.54 5.31
N LYS A 346 -25.14 38.82 4.87
CA LYS A 346 -24.92 38.53 3.43
C LYS A 346 -25.85 37.43 2.92
N THR A 347 -26.23 37.55 1.65
CA THR A 347 -26.91 36.52 0.85
C THR A 347 -25.95 35.40 0.45
N THR A 348 -26.49 34.27 -0.01
CA THR A 348 -25.69 33.14 -0.50
C THR A 348 -24.82 33.51 -1.71
N ILE A 349 -25.38 34.26 -2.66
CA ILE A 349 -24.67 34.75 -3.85
C ILE A 349 -23.54 35.70 -3.45
N GLU A 350 -23.75 36.61 -2.50
CA GLU A 350 -22.67 37.51 -2.03
C GLU A 350 -21.54 36.75 -1.33
N ILE A 351 -21.85 35.69 -0.59
CA ILE A 351 -20.85 34.83 0.04
C ILE A 351 -20.03 34.09 -1.03
N LEU A 352 -20.71 33.49 -2.01
CA LEU A 352 -20.04 32.75 -3.10
C LEU A 352 -19.19 33.68 -3.97
N ASN A 353 -19.71 34.85 -4.34
CA ASN A 353 -18.96 35.86 -5.09
C ASN A 353 -17.70 36.27 -4.33
N TRP A 354 -17.83 36.51 -3.02
CA TRP A 354 -16.67 36.87 -2.21
C TRP A 354 -15.57 35.80 -2.23
N PHE A 355 -15.93 34.51 -2.12
CA PHE A 355 -14.94 33.42 -2.21
C PHE A 355 -14.34 33.29 -3.61
N SER A 356 -15.17 33.44 -4.64
CA SER A 356 -14.72 33.47 -6.04
C SER A 356 -13.70 34.59 -6.25
N ASP A 357 -14.08 35.83 -5.94
CA ASP A 357 -13.29 37.03 -6.18
C ASP A 357 -11.98 36.97 -5.38
N LYS A 358 -12.03 36.49 -4.13
CA LYS A 358 -10.83 36.30 -3.31
C LYS A 358 -9.90 35.24 -3.88
N GLY A 359 -10.44 34.14 -4.41
CA GLY A 359 -9.67 33.12 -5.13
C GLY A 359 -9.01 33.68 -6.37
N GLU A 360 -9.75 34.42 -7.19
CA GLU A 360 -9.25 35.07 -8.40
C GLU A 360 -8.14 36.09 -8.10
N GLU A 361 -8.34 36.94 -7.10
CA GLU A 361 -7.36 37.93 -6.62
C GLU A 361 -6.02 37.24 -6.29
N ILE A 362 -6.05 36.21 -5.43
CA ILE A 362 -4.84 35.49 -5.00
C ILE A 362 -4.16 34.80 -6.20
N VAL A 363 -4.91 34.17 -7.09
CA VAL A 363 -4.36 33.54 -8.31
C VAL A 363 -3.63 34.56 -9.17
N ILE A 364 -4.25 35.72 -9.42
CA ILE A 364 -3.69 36.79 -10.25
C ILE A 364 -2.43 37.38 -9.60
N GLU A 365 -2.43 37.61 -8.28
CA GLU A 365 -1.28 38.13 -7.54
C GLU A 365 -0.07 37.19 -7.59
N ILE A 366 -0.29 35.89 -7.34
CA ILE A 366 0.77 34.88 -7.40
C ILE A 366 1.28 34.72 -8.83
N HIS A 367 0.38 34.70 -9.82
CA HIS A 367 0.77 34.55 -11.21
C HIS A 367 1.62 35.73 -11.71
N LYS A 368 1.25 36.97 -11.36
CA LYS A 368 2.00 38.20 -11.70
C LYS A 368 3.37 38.24 -11.04
N SER A 369 3.45 37.92 -9.74
CA SER A 369 4.71 37.95 -8.99
C SER A 369 5.73 36.90 -9.46
N SER A 370 5.25 35.84 -10.12
CA SER A 370 6.07 34.72 -10.56
C SER A 370 6.69 34.88 -11.97
N ASN A 371 6.42 35.98 -12.70
CA ASN A 371 6.86 36.17 -14.10
C ASN A 371 6.56 34.96 -15.02
N GLY A 372 5.51 34.19 -14.74
CA GLY A 372 5.17 32.96 -15.46
C GLY A 372 6.06 31.74 -15.18
N LYS A 373 7.03 31.80 -14.25
CA LYS A 373 7.79 30.64 -13.78
C LYS A 373 7.17 30.13 -12.47
N MET A 374 6.76 28.87 -12.38
CA MET A 374 6.24 28.31 -11.13
C MET A 374 7.32 28.40 -10.03
N VAL A 375 7.05 29.22 -9.01
CA VAL A 375 7.91 29.43 -7.83
C VAL A 375 7.78 28.24 -6.87
N GLU A 376 8.88 27.89 -6.21
CA GLU A 376 9.00 26.79 -5.25
C GLU A 376 7.90 26.77 -4.18
N ASN A 377 7.24 25.60 -4.08
CA ASN A 377 6.58 24.93 -2.95
C ASN A 377 5.56 25.67 -2.05
N SER A 378 5.65 26.97 -1.76
CA SER A 378 4.64 27.68 -0.94
C SER A 378 3.63 28.41 -1.83
N SER A 379 4.10 29.19 -2.80
CA SER A 379 3.24 29.89 -3.76
C SER A 379 2.44 28.92 -4.64
N SER A 380 2.96 27.71 -4.89
CA SER A 380 2.23 26.65 -5.60
C SER A 380 1.02 26.14 -4.82
N LYS A 381 1.13 25.98 -3.49
CA LYS A 381 0.03 25.49 -2.63
C LYS A 381 -1.10 26.51 -2.55
N GLU A 382 -0.74 27.77 -2.36
CA GLU A 382 -1.70 28.88 -2.30
C GLU A 382 -2.40 29.05 -3.65
N LEU A 383 -1.67 28.94 -4.76
CA LEU A 383 -2.22 28.97 -6.11
C LEU A 383 -3.24 27.85 -6.37
N ILE A 384 -2.90 26.61 -6.03
CA ILE A 384 -3.80 25.44 -6.18
C ILE A 384 -5.09 25.64 -5.38
N ALA A 385 -4.97 26.03 -4.11
CA ALA A 385 -6.11 26.26 -3.24
C ALA A 385 -6.99 27.44 -3.69
N ALA A 386 -6.36 28.54 -4.13
CA ALA A 386 -7.06 29.72 -4.64
C ALA A 386 -7.81 29.43 -5.94
N ASN A 387 -7.18 28.72 -6.87
CA ASN A 387 -7.80 28.31 -8.13
C ASN A 387 -8.99 27.35 -7.88
N SER A 388 -8.84 26.40 -6.96
CA SER A 388 -9.95 25.51 -6.53
C SER A 388 -11.13 26.31 -5.96
N MET A 389 -10.88 27.25 -5.06
CA MET A 389 -11.93 28.11 -4.49
C MET A 389 -12.66 28.91 -5.57
N TYR A 390 -11.91 29.57 -6.46
CA TYR A 390 -12.47 30.32 -7.57
C TYR A 390 -13.39 29.44 -8.43
N ARG A 391 -12.89 28.29 -8.89
CA ARG A 391 -13.64 27.40 -9.79
C ARG A 391 -14.90 26.83 -9.15
N ILE A 392 -14.80 26.37 -7.90
CA ILE A 392 -15.93 25.77 -7.20
C ILE A 392 -17.00 26.82 -6.88
N ALA A 393 -16.60 27.99 -6.38
CA ALA A 393 -17.54 29.06 -6.08
C ALA A 393 -18.27 29.53 -7.35
N GLN A 394 -17.55 29.76 -8.46
CA GLN A 394 -18.13 30.12 -9.75
C GLN A 394 -19.07 29.03 -10.29
N THR A 395 -18.68 27.77 -10.19
CA THR A 395 -19.54 26.66 -10.62
C THR A 395 -20.87 26.65 -9.87
N ILE A 396 -20.84 26.84 -8.55
CA ILE A 396 -22.06 26.89 -7.74
C ILE A 396 -22.92 28.11 -8.15
N ILE A 397 -22.31 29.27 -8.39
CA ILE A 397 -23.02 30.49 -8.84
C ILE A 397 -23.73 30.24 -10.19
N LEU A 398 -23.02 29.68 -11.18
CA LEU A 398 -23.57 29.39 -12.51
C LEU A 398 -24.76 28.43 -12.44
N ARG A 399 -24.67 27.41 -11.58
CA ARG A 399 -25.76 26.44 -11.37
C ARG A 399 -26.93 27.07 -10.61
N ASP A 400 -26.69 27.96 -9.65
CA ASP A 400 -27.75 28.67 -8.92
C ASP A 400 -28.54 29.63 -9.83
N GLN A 401 -27.86 30.31 -10.77
CA GLN A 401 -28.50 31.20 -11.75
C GLN A 401 -29.49 30.48 -12.68
N SER A 402 -29.35 29.16 -12.83
CA SER A 402 -30.26 28.33 -13.62
C SER A 402 -31.56 27.98 -12.86
N ASN A 403 -31.63 28.25 -11.56
CA ASN A 403 -32.79 27.95 -10.72
C ASN A 403 -33.80 29.11 -10.72
N ALA A 404 -35.08 28.79 -10.49
CA ALA A 404 -36.15 29.79 -10.42
C ALA A 404 -36.06 30.71 -9.19
N GLU A 405 -35.46 30.23 -8.09
CA GLU A 405 -35.24 30.98 -6.85
C GLU A 405 -33.81 30.76 -6.34
N PRO A 406 -33.14 31.81 -5.83
CA PRO A 406 -31.80 31.69 -5.25
C PRO A 406 -31.77 30.74 -4.06
N LEU A 407 -30.70 29.94 -3.95
CA LEU A 407 -30.50 29.05 -2.81
C LEU A 407 -30.55 29.80 -1.47
N SER A 408 -31.37 29.34 -0.54
CA SER A 408 -31.28 29.78 0.86
C SER A 408 -29.98 29.29 1.51
N LYS A 409 -29.53 29.96 2.58
CA LYS A 409 -28.33 29.56 3.36
C LYS A 409 -28.36 28.09 3.79
N LYS A 410 -29.53 27.58 4.20
CA LYS A 410 -29.72 26.18 4.60
C LYS A 410 -29.63 25.23 3.41
N GLN A 411 -30.18 25.59 2.25
CA GLN A 411 -30.09 24.79 1.03
C GLN A 411 -28.66 24.76 0.51
N LEU A 412 -27.96 25.90 0.48
CA LEU A 412 -26.54 25.95 0.11
C LEU A 412 -25.70 25.08 1.04
N PHE A 413 -25.90 25.17 2.36
CA PHE A 413 -25.20 24.30 3.31
C PHE A 413 -25.50 22.82 3.05
N ALA A 414 -26.76 22.44 2.81
CA ALA A 414 -27.13 21.07 2.50
C ALA A 414 -26.50 20.56 1.19
N LEU A 415 -26.49 21.39 0.14
CA LEU A 415 -25.86 21.10 -1.15
C LEU A 415 -24.35 20.83 -0.98
N LEU A 416 -23.65 21.70 -0.26
CA LEU A 416 -22.21 21.53 0.03
C LEU A 416 -21.94 20.23 0.79
N ASN A 417 -22.76 19.90 1.79
CA ASN A 417 -22.63 18.64 2.52
C ASN A 417 -22.87 17.41 1.61
N GLY A 418 -23.83 17.49 0.69
CA GLY A 418 -24.10 16.45 -0.30
C GLY A 418 -22.91 16.22 -1.22
N MET A 419 -22.37 17.29 -1.80
CA MET A 419 -21.18 17.21 -2.66
C MET A 419 -19.96 16.63 -1.94
N ILE A 420 -19.70 17.07 -0.70
CA ILE A 420 -18.63 16.49 0.13
C ILE A 420 -18.86 14.99 0.35
N ALA A 421 -20.08 14.59 0.68
CA ALA A 421 -20.42 13.19 0.93
C ALA A 421 -20.24 12.32 -0.32
N ASP A 422 -20.63 12.81 -1.50
CA ASP A 422 -20.47 12.12 -2.77
C ASP A 422 -19.00 11.96 -3.15
N ILE A 423 -18.20 13.03 -3.02
CA ILE A 423 -16.77 12.99 -3.31
C ILE A 423 -16.04 12.03 -2.37
N LEU A 424 -16.35 12.07 -1.07
CA LEU A 424 -15.79 11.12 -0.10
C LEU A 424 -16.22 9.68 -0.41
N SER A 425 -17.49 9.47 -0.75
CA SER A 425 -18.02 8.15 -1.10
C SER A 425 -17.32 7.57 -2.33
N ALA A 426 -17.16 8.37 -3.38
CA ALA A 426 -16.44 7.98 -4.60
C ALA A 426 -14.97 7.66 -4.30
N CYS A 427 -14.28 8.54 -3.55
CA CYS A 427 -12.91 8.31 -3.09
C CYS A 427 -12.77 6.97 -2.34
N PHE A 428 -13.71 6.68 -1.44
CA PHE A 428 -13.68 5.50 -0.57
C PHE A 428 -13.93 4.17 -1.27
N THR A 429 -14.41 4.16 -2.51
CA THR A 429 -14.44 2.95 -3.35
C THR A 429 -13.03 2.38 -3.57
N ASN A 430 -11.99 3.21 -3.43
CA ASN A 430 -10.59 2.80 -3.55
C ASN A 430 -10.00 2.21 -2.25
N LEU A 431 -10.71 2.27 -1.11
CA LEU A 431 -10.18 1.79 0.17
C LEU A 431 -9.82 0.30 0.19
N PRO A 432 -10.63 -0.62 -0.39
CA PRO A 432 -10.25 -2.04 -0.48
C PRO A 432 -8.90 -2.22 -1.19
N ARG A 433 -8.67 -1.53 -2.32
CA ARG A 433 -7.40 -1.56 -3.05
C ARG A 433 -6.24 -1.06 -2.18
N VAL A 434 -6.41 0.04 -1.46
CA VAL A 434 -5.40 0.60 -0.55
C VAL A 434 -5.06 -0.37 0.60
N ILE A 435 -6.08 -1.01 1.18
CA ILE A 435 -5.90 -2.00 2.24
C ILE A 435 -5.08 -3.19 1.72
N THR A 436 -5.42 -3.72 0.55
CA THR A 436 -4.68 -4.80 -0.11
C THR A 436 -3.23 -4.40 -0.37
N MET A 437 -2.97 -3.22 -0.94
CA MET A 437 -1.61 -2.74 -1.18
C MET A 437 -0.78 -2.69 0.11
N LYS A 438 -1.37 -2.27 1.23
CA LYS A 438 -0.67 -2.26 2.54
C LYS A 438 -0.35 -3.67 3.05
N CYS A 439 -1.18 -4.67 2.75
CA CYS A 439 -0.88 -6.06 3.11
C CYS A 439 0.34 -6.61 2.35
N HIS A 440 0.61 -6.11 1.15
CA HIS A 440 1.70 -6.57 0.28
C HIS A 440 3.02 -5.79 0.42
N GLU A 441 3.22 -5.00 1.50
CA GLU A 441 4.47 -4.28 1.77
C GLU A 441 5.70 -5.18 1.53
N SER A 442 6.60 -4.76 0.64
CA SER A 442 7.74 -5.57 0.18
C SER A 442 8.91 -5.53 1.16
N VAL A 443 9.01 -4.46 1.96
CA VAL A 443 10.06 -4.31 2.98
C VAL A 443 9.69 -5.14 4.21
N ILE A 444 10.44 -6.20 4.48
CA ILE A 444 10.12 -7.21 5.51
C ILE A 444 10.02 -6.57 6.90
N GLU A 445 10.89 -5.63 7.21
CA GLU A 445 10.96 -4.91 8.49
C GLU A 445 9.71 -4.05 8.72
N LYS A 446 9.08 -3.57 7.64
CA LYS A 446 7.86 -2.75 7.70
C LYS A 446 6.58 -3.58 7.60
N ARG A 447 6.67 -4.81 7.08
CA ARG A 447 5.52 -5.65 6.73
C ARG A 447 4.59 -5.93 7.90
N GLU A 448 5.12 -6.27 9.07
CA GLU A 448 4.26 -6.52 10.25
C GLU A 448 3.46 -5.27 10.66
N ALA A 449 4.11 -4.10 10.69
CA ALA A 449 3.47 -2.84 11.00
C ALA A 449 2.45 -2.44 9.93
N SER A 450 2.77 -2.68 8.65
CA SER A 450 1.88 -2.41 7.52
C SER A 450 0.62 -3.27 7.57
N VAL A 451 0.74 -4.58 7.80
CA VAL A 451 -0.39 -5.51 7.94
C VAL A 451 -1.26 -5.15 9.14
N LYS A 452 -0.67 -4.81 10.29
CA LYS A 452 -1.42 -4.29 11.45
C LYS A 452 -2.14 -2.99 11.11
N GLY A 453 -1.52 -2.11 10.31
CA GLY A 453 -2.14 -0.90 9.79
C GLY A 453 -3.33 -1.19 8.88
N ALA A 454 -3.19 -2.14 7.96
CA ALA A 454 -4.25 -2.60 7.06
C ALA A 454 -5.44 -3.18 7.82
N ALA A 455 -5.20 -4.04 8.81
CA ALA A 455 -6.24 -4.60 9.67
C ALA A 455 -7.02 -3.52 10.45
N ARG A 456 -6.32 -2.51 10.97
CA ARG A 456 -6.96 -1.36 11.64
C ARG A 456 -7.76 -0.51 10.65
N LEU A 457 -7.22 -0.24 9.47
CA LEU A 457 -7.91 0.53 8.43
C LEU A 457 -9.18 -0.19 7.98
N LEU A 458 -9.10 -1.49 7.75
CA LEU A 458 -10.27 -2.32 7.43
C LEU A 458 -11.32 -2.18 8.52
N GLY A 459 -10.98 -2.44 9.78
CA GLY A 459 -11.96 -2.33 10.88
C GLY A 459 -12.63 -0.96 10.98
N LYS A 460 -11.87 0.14 10.83
CA LYS A 460 -12.43 1.51 10.86
C LYS A 460 -13.35 1.81 9.67
N THR A 461 -13.11 1.18 8.53
CA THR A 461 -13.81 1.47 7.27
C THR A 461 -14.84 0.40 6.89
N THR A 462 -14.98 -0.69 7.65
CA THR A 462 -15.90 -1.80 7.37
C THR A 462 -17.30 -1.32 6.99
N LYS A 463 -17.98 -0.55 7.85
CA LYS A 463 -19.34 -0.06 7.56
C LYS A 463 -19.41 0.88 6.35
N ILE A 464 -18.32 1.60 6.03
CA ILE A 464 -18.24 2.45 4.84
C ILE A 464 -18.17 1.54 3.59
N ILE A 465 -17.29 0.54 3.60
CA ILE A 465 -17.12 -0.43 2.51
C ILE A 465 -18.44 -1.17 2.27
N GLU A 466 -19.05 -1.73 3.31
CA GLU A 466 -20.34 -2.45 3.21
C GLU A 466 -21.48 -1.59 2.65
N ARG A 467 -21.43 -0.28 2.86
CA ARG A 467 -22.40 0.67 2.31
C ARG A 467 -22.17 0.88 0.82
N LEU A 468 -20.90 1.03 0.41
CA LEU A 468 -20.52 1.27 -0.97
C LEU A 468 -20.71 0.03 -1.86
N GLU A 469 -20.51 -1.18 -1.31
CA GLU A 469 -20.77 -2.45 -2.01
C GLU A 469 -22.23 -2.62 -2.47
N LYS A 470 -23.16 -1.93 -1.81
CA LYS A 470 -24.59 -1.98 -2.17
C LYS A 470 -24.97 -1.01 -3.30
N ARG A 471 -24.00 -0.25 -3.81
CA ARG A 471 -24.23 0.78 -4.84
C ARG A 471 -23.74 0.28 -6.20
N GLU A 472 -24.43 0.72 -7.24
CA GLU A 472 -23.92 0.60 -8.59
C GLU A 472 -22.70 1.53 -8.74
N LEU A 473 -21.58 0.94 -9.14
CA LEU A 473 -20.33 1.65 -9.39
C LEU A 473 -20.20 1.97 -10.88
N PRO A 474 -19.49 3.06 -11.25
CA PRO A 474 -19.15 3.34 -12.62
C PRO A 474 -18.46 2.15 -13.30
N SER A 475 -18.86 1.82 -14.52
CA SER A 475 -18.18 0.82 -15.34
C SER A 475 -16.91 1.43 -15.95
N MET A 476 -15.90 1.68 -15.12
CA MET A 476 -14.60 2.20 -15.55
C MET A 476 -13.45 1.33 -15.02
N ASP A 477 -12.28 1.45 -15.64
CA ASP A 477 -11.08 0.74 -15.19
C ASP A 477 -10.64 1.18 -13.79
N PHE A 478 -10.11 0.24 -12.99
CA PHE A 478 -9.73 0.50 -11.60
C PHE A 478 -8.60 1.52 -11.46
N ASP A 479 -7.71 1.67 -12.46
CA ASP A 479 -6.69 2.71 -12.41
C ASP A 479 -7.28 4.09 -12.66
N LYS A 480 -8.37 4.18 -13.44
CA LYS A 480 -9.13 5.42 -13.63
C LYS A 480 -9.94 5.80 -12.39
N MET A 481 -10.49 4.81 -11.67
CA MET A 481 -11.25 5.05 -10.43
C MET A 481 -10.44 5.77 -9.35
N ALA A 482 -9.11 5.75 -9.42
CA ALA A 482 -8.23 6.44 -8.49
C ALA A 482 -8.20 7.98 -8.68
N TYR A 483 -8.74 8.50 -9.78
CA TYR A 483 -8.64 9.92 -10.14
C TYR A 483 -10.00 10.57 -10.24
N ILE A 484 -10.23 11.63 -9.47
CA ILE A 484 -11.52 12.34 -9.43
C ILE A 484 -11.90 12.91 -10.80
N ASP A 485 -10.93 13.37 -11.61
CA ASP A 485 -11.21 13.91 -12.93
C ASP A 485 -11.69 12.82 -13.92
N GLU A 486 -11.26 11.56 -13.77
CA GLU A 486 -11.80 10.43 -14.54
C GLU A 486 -13.26 10.12 -14.16
N TRP A 487 -13.59 10.21 -12.86
CA TRP A 487 -14.98 10.11 -12.40
C TRP A 487 -15.86 11.21 -13.01
N ARG A 488 -15.36 12.45 -13.04
CA ARG A 488 -16.06 13.57 -13.67
C ARG A 488 -16.31 13.33 -15.15
N LEU A 489 -15.28 12.87 -15.88
CA LEU A 489 -15.40 12.57 -17.31
C LEU A 489 -16.44 11.48 -17.56
N TYR A 490 -16.45 10.41 -16.77
CA TYR A 490 -17.44 9.34 -16.88
C TYR A 490 -18.86 9.84 -16.61
N LEU A 491 -19.06 10.56 -15.50
CA LEU A 491 -20.40 11.03 -15.10
C LEU A 491 -20.98 12.02 -16.11
N LYS A 492 -20.15 12.90 -16.70
CA LYS A 492 -20.59 13.81 -17.78
C LYS A 492 -21.04 13.09 -19.04
N GLN A 493 -20.48 11.92 -19.35
CA GLN A 493 -20.85 11.12 -20.53
C GLN A 493 -22.09 10.24 -20.28
N SER A 494 -22.41 9.97 -19.02
CA SER A 494 -23.49 9.09 -18.60
C SER A 494 -24.85 9.79 -18.53
N ILE A 495 -24.87 11.12 -18.62
CA ILE A 495 -26.08 11.94 -18.59
C ILE A 495 -26.53 12.13 -20.06
N PRO A 496 -27.67 11.55 -20.48
CA PRO A 496 -28.14 11.59 -21.86
C PRO A 496 -28.53 12.99 -22.37
#